data_AF-A0A964D2T6-F1
#
_entry.id   AF-A0A964D2T6-F1
#
_cell.length_a   1.000
_cell.length_b   1.000
_cell.length_c   1.000
_cell.angle_alpha   90.00
_cell.angle_beta   90.00
_cell.angle_gamma   90.00
#
_symmetry.space_group_name_H-M   'P 1'
#
loop_
_entity.id
_entity.type
_entity.pdbx_description
1 polymer ?
#
loop_
_entity_poly.entity_id
_entity_poly.type
_entity_poly.pdbx_seq_one_letter_code
_entity_poly.pdbx_strand_id
1 'polypeptide(L)'
;MANFLTAALYKFVELSDFAELKAPLIDCCNKNNVKGTILLAAEGINGTIAGSSEGVRAVLAFLRSDARFADLVHKESFSEKAPFYRLKIRLKREIVTMGIPDINPSLMAGKYVKPEEWNKLLEDPDVVVVDVRNDYEVSMGTFAGAINPKTKSFSELPEWVQQETALRDKPKVAMFCTGGIRCEKSTAFLRSQGFQEVYHLEGGILKYLETVPEAESRWEGECFVFDERVSVVHDLKPGNYELCRGCRHPISEEDKASEFFVLGVSCPHCHDSKTEAKKQALLERQHQIELAKRRNEVHMGACYDAKEKSDGAID
;
A
#
# COMPACT_ATOMS: atom_id res chain seq x y z
N MET A 1 -9.36 9.76 -23.22
CA MET A 1 -9.71 8.84 -22.11
C MET A 1 -9.42 9.56 -20.81
N ALA A 2 -10.27 9.42 -19.79
CA ALA A 2 -10.05 10.10 -18.51
C ALA A 2 -8.94 9.36 -17.75
N ASN A 3 -7.78 10.02 -17.59
CA ASN A 3 -6.70 9.48 -16.77
C ASN A 3 -6.89 9.93 -15.33
N PHE A 4 -7.03 8.98 -14.42
CA PHE A 4 -6.99 9.23 -12.98
C PHE A 4 -5.54 9.37 -12.56
N LEU A 5 -5.22 10.49 -11.91
CA LEU A 5 -3.95 10.67 -11.24
C LEU A 5 -4.03 10.01 -9.87
N THR A 6 -3.06 9.17 -9.54
CA THR A 6 -2.89 8.59 -8.20
C THR A 6 -1.63 9.14 -7.57
N ALA A 7 -1.75 9.70 -6.36
CA ALA A 7 -0.64 10.19 -5.56
C ALA A 7 -0.48 9.32 -4.30
N ALA A 8 0.69 8.69 -4.15
CA ALA A 8 1.12 8.04 -2.92
C ALA A 8 2.03 8.99 -2.14
N LEU A 9 1.77 9.17 -0.85
CA LEU A 9 2.46 10.15 -0.01
C LEU A 9 2.62 9.62 1.42
N TYR A 10 3.68 10.04 2.08
CA TYR A 10 3.82 9.93 3.52
C TYR A 10 4.74 11.01 4.04
N LYS A 11 4.60 11.36 5.32
CA LYS A 11 5.57 12.18 6.04
C LYS A 11 5.51 11.84 7.52
N PHE A 12 6.69 11.57 8.09
CA PHE A 12 6.88 11.56 9.54
C PHE A 12 7.10 12.99 10.02
N VAL A 13 6.18 13.49 10.84
CA VAL A 13 6.23 14.82 11.46
C VAL A 13 5.31 14.80 12.68
N GLU A 14 5.70 15.51 13.74
CA GLU A 14 4.87 15.58 14.94
C GLU A 14 3.57 16.35 14.67
N LEU A 15 2.45 15.68 14.93
CA LEU A 15 1.09 16.20 14.73
C LEU A 15 0.27 16.00 16.01
N SER A 16 0.49 16.83 17.03
CA SER A 16 -0.26 16.75 18.29
C SER A 16 -1.78 16.96 18.11
N ASP A 17 -2.17 17.71 17.08
CA ASP A 17 -3.53 18.06 16.65
C ASP A 17 -4.04 17.18 15.47
N PHE A 18 -3.41 16.04 15.17
CA PHE A 18 -3.73 15.23 13.97
C PHE A 18 -5.22 14.86 13.83
N ALA A 19 -5.96 14.78 14.95
CA ALA A 19 -7.39 14.52 14.96
C ALA A 19 -8.20 15.67 14.35
N GLU A 20 -7.76 16.91 14.55
CA GLU A 20 -8.41 18.13 14.05
C GLU A 20 -8.23 18.29 12.54
N LEU A 21 -7.11 17.79 11.99
CA LEU A 21 -6.84 17.79 10.55
C LEU A 21 -7.82 16.95 9.73
N LYS A 22 -8.50 15.99 10.37
CA LYS A 22 -9.36 15.02 9.66
C LYS A 22 -10.54 15.68 8.95
N ALA A 23 -11.29 16.55 9.62
CA ALA A 23 -12.50 17.13 9.04
C ALA A 23 -12.19 18.06 7.85
N PRO A 24 -11.27 19.05 7.98
CA PRO A 24 -10.87 19.90 6.85
C PRO A 24 -10.33 19.11 5.65
N LEU A 25 -9.59 18.02 5.90
CA LEU A 25 -9.05 17.18 4.83
C LEU A 25 -10.13 16.35 4.14
N ILE A 26 -11.15 15.88 4.86
CA ILE A 26 -12.34 15.25 4.27
C ILE A 26 -13.04 16.25 3.34
N ASP A 27 -13.28 17.47 3.82
CA ASP A 27 -13.97 18.51 3.04
C ASP A 27 -13.18 18.87 1.78
N CYS A 28 -11.86 19.02 1.89
CA CYS A 28 -10.99 19.29 0.74
C CYS A 28 -11.05 18.15 -0.29
N CYS A 29 -10.93 16.89 0.15
CA CYS A 29 -11.01 15.75 -0.76
C CYS A 29 -12.39 15.66 -1.44
N ASN A 30 -13.48 15.82 -0.69
CA ASN A 30 -14.84 15.76 -1.22
C ASN A 30 -15.10 16.89 -2.23
N LYS A 31 -14.71 18.12 -1.91
CA LYS A 31 -14.83 19.28 -2.81
C LYS A 31 -14.12 19.06 -4.14
N ASN A 32 -12.99 18.34 -4.13
CA ASN A 32 -12.17 18.05 -5.30
C ASN A 32 -12.45 16.68 -5.93
N ASN A 33 -13.50 15.96 -5.49
CA ASN A 33 -13.84 14.60 -5.93
C ASN A 33 -12.67 13.59 -5.84
N VAL A 34 -11.82 13.76 -4.83
CA VAL A 34 -10.67 12.89 -4.57
C VAL A 34 -11.07 11.75 -3.63
N LYS A 35 -10.74 10.53 -4.04
CA LYS A 35 -10.96 9.30 -3.27
C LYS A 35 -9.61 8.72 -2.86
N GLY A 36 -9.60 7.77 -1.92
CA GLY A 36 -8.35 7.24 -1.41
C GLY A 36 -8.41 6.82 0.03
N THR A 37 -7.26 6.46 0.57
CA THR A 37 -7.10 6.24 2.01
C THR A 37 -5.99 7.14 2.54
N ILE A 38 -6.28 7.86 3.62
CA ILE A 38 -5.31 8.64 4.39
C ILE A 38 -5.34 8.17 5.85
N LEU A 39 -4.17 7.95 6.41
CA LEU A 39 -3.93 7.64 7.81
C LEU A 39 -3.29 8.87 8.45
N LEU A 40 -3.84 9.29 9.58
CA LEU A 40 -3.30 10.35 10.42
C LEU A 40 -2.97 9.76 11.79
N ALA A 41 -1.80 10.06 12.31
CA ALA A 41 -1.38 9.71 13.66
C ALA A 41 -0.54 10.87 14.23
N ALA A 42 -0.25 10.82 15.53
CA ALA A 42 0.64 11.79 16.15
C ALA A 42 2.03 11.84 15.49
N GLU A 43 2.46 10.72 14.89
CA GLU A 43 3.74 10.61 14.16
C GLU A 43 3.71 11.08 12.70
N GLY A 44 2.55 11.49 12.16
CA GLY A 44 2.48 12.07 10.82
C GLY A 44 1.28 11.64 9.96
N ILE A 45 1.52 11.59 8.64
CA ILE A 45 0.53 11.27 7.60
C ILE A 45 1.04 10.20 6.64
N ASN A 46 0.15 9.30 6.21
CA ASN A 46 0.40 8.34 5.12
C ASN A 46 -0.86 8.20 4.28
N GLY A 47 -0.75 8.18 2.97
CA GLY A 47 -1.93 7.98 2.14
C GLY A 47 -1.66 7.65 0.69
N THR A 48 -2.73 7.21 0.05
CA THR A 48 -2.81 7.11 -1.40
C THR A 48 -4.16 7.64 -1.82
N ILE A 49 -4.14 8.66 -2.67
CA ILE A 49 -5.31 9.38 -3.15
C ILE A 49 -5.36 9.37 -4.67
N ALA A 50 -6.56 9.42 -5.24
CA ALA A 50 -6.74 9.50 -6.67
C ALA A 50 -7.98 10.32 -7.07
N GLY A 51 -7.90 10.94 -8.24
CA GLY A 51 -8.93 11.80 -8.81
C GLY A 51 -8.48 12.37 -10.15
N SER A 52 -9.06 13.50 -10.57
CA SER A 52 -8.49 14.28 -11.67
C SER A 52 -7.13 14.85 -11.25
N SER A 53 -6.29 15.19 -12.23
CA SER A 53 -4.98 15.79 -11.97
C SER A 53 -5.12 17.09 -11.16
N GLU A 54 -6.11 17.91 -11.50
CA GLU A 54 -6.42 19.16 -10.81
C GLU A 54 -6.87 18.90 -9.38
N GLY A 55 -7.76 17.92 -9.17
CA GLY A 55 -8.31 17.61 -7.85
C GLY A 55 -7.24 17.06 -6.89
N VAL A 56 -6.40 16.14 -7.37
CA VAL A 56 -5.29 15.60 -6.56
C VAL A 56 -4.28 16.68 -6.24
N ARG A 57 -3.90 17.53 -7.20
CA ARG A 57 -2.99 18.66 -6.96
C ARG A 57 -3.57 19.68 -5.97
N ALA A 58 -4.89 19.92 -6.00
CA ALA A 58 -5.55 20.78 -5.03
C ALA A 58 -5.47 20.23 -3.61
N VAL A 59 -5.67 18.91 -3.42
CA VAL A 59 -5.50 18.25 -2.12
C VAL A 59 -4.04 18.31 -1.64
N LEU A 60 -3.08 18.07 -2.54
CA LEU A 60 -1.65 18.19 -2.21
C LEU A 60 -1.25 19.63 -1.83
N ALA A 61 -1.79 20.62 -2.53
CA ALA A 61 -1.59 22.04 -2.20
C ALA A 61 -2.22 22.40 -0.85
N PHE A 62 -3.41 21.88 -0.56
CA PHE A 62 -4.04 22.03 0.76
C PHE A 62 -3.17 21.45 1.87
N LEU A 63 -2.63 20.24 1.70
CA LEU A 63 -1.70 19.65 2.66
C LEU A 63 -0.47 20.54 2.85
N ARG A 64 0.19 20.96 1.76
CA ARG A 64 1.39 21.82 1.79
C ARG A 64 1.16 23.23 2.31
N SER A 65 -0.10 23.67 2.46
CA SER A 65 -0.41 24.95 3.09
C SER A 65 -0.18 24.94 4.60
N ASP A 66 -0.16 23.76 5.21
CA ASP A 66 0.34 23.56 6.57
C ASP A 66 1.87 23.50 6.51
N ALA A 67 2.54 24.37 7.27
CA ALA A 67 4.00 24.46 7.30
C ALA A 67 4.68 23.12 7.62
N ARG A 68 4.00 22.24 8.37
CA ARG A 68 4.49 20.91 8.74
C ARG A 68 4.54 19.95 7.56
N PHE A 69 3.83 20.24 6.47
CA PHE A 69 3.82 19.44 5.24
C PHE A 69 4.33 20.20 4.01
N ALA A 70 4.96 21.38 4.16
CA ALA A 70 5.37 22.23 3.04
C ALA A 70 6.28 21.50 2.01
N ASP A 71 7.17 20.65 2.51
CA ASP A 71 8.12 19.77 1.80
C ASP A 71 7.61 18.32 1.64
N LEU A 72 6.30 18.07 1.82
CA LEU A 72 5.71 16.75 1.58
C LEU A 72 6.01 16.29 0.15
N VAL A 73 6.71 15.17 0.04
CA VAL A 73 6.98 14.49 -1.24
C VAL A 73 5.88 13.48 -1.53
N HIS A 74 5.51 13.36 -2.80
CA HIS A 74 4.54 12.37 -3.29
C HIS A 74 5.05 11.73 -4.58
N LYS A 75 4.49 10.56 -4.91
CA LYS A 75 4.75 9.82 -6.16
C LYS A 75 3.48 9.74 -6.97
N GLU A 76 3.59 9.99 -8.27
CA GLU A 76 2.46 10.03 -9.18
C GLU A 76 2.44 8.81 -10.09
N SER A 77 1.24 8.34 -10.42
CA SER A 77 1.02 7.29 -11.41
C SER A 77 -0.37 7.47 -12.02
N PHE A 78 -0.54 7.05 -13.26
CA PHE A 78 -1.79 7.23 -14.00
C PHE A 78 -2.50 5.90 -14.22
N SER A 79 -3.83 5.94 -14.21
CA SER A 79 -4.67 4.80 -14.60
C SER A 79 -5.92 5.26 -15.34
N GLU A 80 -6.40 4.42 -16.25
CA GLU A 80 -7.65 4.70 -17.00
C GLU A 80 -8.90 4.53 -16.14
N LYS A 81 -8.80 3.73 -15.08
CA LYS A 81 -9.89 3.44 -14.14
C LYS A 81 -9.59 4.07 -12.78
N ALA A 82 -10.64 4.47 -12.07
CA ALA A 82 -10.52 4.99 -10.71
C ALA A 82 -10.01 3.88 -9.77
N PRO A 83 -8.86 4.09 -9.08
CA PRO A 83 -8.25 3.06 -8.23
C PRO A 83 -8.90 2.94 -6.85
N PHE A 84 -9.77 3.90 -6.48
CA PHE A 84 -10.50 3.89 -5.22
C PHE A 84 -12.00 4.13 -5.42
N TYR A 85 -12.82 3.36 -4.72
CA TYR A 85 -14.27 3.54 -4.75
C TYR A 85 -14.79 4.66 -3.84
N ARG A 86 -14.09 4.95 -2.74
CA ARG A 86 -14.49 5.94 -1.72
C ARG A 86 -13.28 6.54 -1.01
N LEU A 87 -13.48 7.69 -0.39
CA LEU A 87 -12.53 8.30 0.55
C LEU A 87 -12.61 7.61 1.92
N LYS A 88 -11.45 7.40 2.54
CA LYS A 88 -11.30 6.96 3.94
C LYS A 88 -10.19 7.75 4.60
N ILE A 89 -10.52 8.56 5.61
CA ILE A 89 -9.51 9.20 6.46
C ILE A 89 -9.62 8.60 7.86
N ARG A 90 -8.56 7.96 8.33
CA ARG A 90 -8.54 7.19 9.58
C ARG A 90 -7.50 7.74 10.55
N LEU A 91 -7.93 7.93 11.79
CA LEU A 91 -7.04 8.18 12.91
C LEU A 91 -6.43 6.85 13.36
N LYS A 92 -5.11 6.82 13.56
CA LYS A 92 -4.34 5.65 13.94
C LYS A 92 -3.33 6.00 15.03
N ARG A 93 -2.82 4.97 15.70
CA ARG A 93 -1.66 5.10 16.60
C ARG A 93 -0.37 5.30 15.81
N GLU A 94 -0.27 4.59 14.69
CA GLU A 94 0.87 4.65 13.77
C GLU A 94 0.35 4.77 12.33
N ILE A 95 1.03 5.57 11.50
CA ILE A 95 0.76 5.68 10.06
C ILE A 95 1.30 4.47 9.28
N VAL A 96 2.18 3.69 9.90
CA VAL A 96 2.59 2.33 9.52
C VAL A 96 2.89 1.54 10.78
N THR A 97 2.09 0.50 11.05
CA THR A 97 2.10 -0.21 12.33
C THR A 97 3.24 -1.23 12.37
N MET A 98 4.28 -0.93 13.16
CA MET A 98 5.32 -1.90 13.52
C MET A 98 5.17 -2.42 14.94
N GLY A 99 4.50 -1.66 15.83
CA GLY A 99 4.22 -2.10 17.19
C GLY A 99 5.40 -2.00 18.17
N ILE A 100 6.47 -1.30 17.79
CA ILE A 100 7.62 -1.01 18.66
C ILE A 100 7.54 0.45 19.13
N PRO A 101 7.47 0.70 20.45
CA PRO A 101 7.47 2.07 20.98
C PRO A 101 8.82 2.77 20.75
N ASP A 102 8.81 4.09 20.83
CA ASP A 102 10.01 4.95 20.87
C ASP A 102 10.94 4.89 19.64
N ILE A 103 10.47 4.33 18.53
CA ILE A 103 11.16 4.44 17.25
C ILE A 103 10.75 5.75 16.59
N ASN A 104 11.72 6.65 16.49
CA ASN A 104 11.58 7.91 15.77
C ASN A 104 12.37 7.85 14.45
N PRO A 105 11.70 7.59 13.31
CA PRO A 105 12.38 7.52 12.02
C PRO A 105 13.16 8.79 11.66
N SER A 106 12.66 9.96 12.06
CA SER A 106 13.32 11.24 11.75
C SER A 106 14.69 11.40 12.42
N LEU A 107 14.95 10.68 13.52
CA LEU A 107 16.24 10.72 14.23
C LEU A 107 17.10 9.48 13.98
N MET A 108 16.47 8.38 13.58
CA MET A 108 17.08 7.05 13.56
C MET A 108 17.08 6.38 12.19
N ALA A 109 16.63 7.05 11.12
CA ALA A 109 16.64 6.47 9.77
C ALA A 109 18.03 5.90 9.39
N GLY A 110 17.99 4.85 8.56
CA GLY A 110 19.17 4.33 7.89
C GLY A 110 19.72 5.31 6.85
N LYS A 111 20.71 4.84 6.09
CA LYS A 111 21.25 5.58 4.96
C LYS A 111 20.30 5.43 3.76
N TYR A 112 19.80 6.55 3.26
CA TYR A 112 19.08 6.60 1.99
C TYR A 112 20.00 6.22 0.84
N VAL A 113 19.52 5.33 -0.02
CA VAL A 113 20.20 4.93 -1.25
C VAL A 113 19.27 5.22 -2.40
N LYS A 114 19.75 6.04 -3.32
CA LYS A 114 18.99 6.43 -4.50
C LYS A 114 18.77 5.23 -5.43
N PRO A 115 17.67 5.20 -6.20
CA PRO A 115 17.42 4.12 -7.15
C PRO A 115 18.58 3.81 -8.09
N GLU A 116 19.28 4.84 -8.56
CA GLU A 116 20.39 4.72 -9.51
C GLU A 116 21.63 4.07 -8.87
N GLU A 117 21.75 4.13 -7.54
CA GLU A 117 22.84 3.52 -6.77
C GLU A 117 22.44 2.17 -6.16
N TRP A 118 21.14 1.84 -6.18
CA TRP A 118 20.58 0.67 -5.54
C TRP A 118 21.15 -0.62 -6.11
N ASN A 119 21.18 -0.76 -7.44
CA ASN A 119 21.69 -1.96 -8.10
C ASN A 119 23.13 -2.29 -7.71
N LYS A 120 23.98 -1.27 -7.62
CA LYS A 120 25.38 -1.41 -7.20
C LYS A 120 25.49 -1.86 -5.74
N LEU A 121 24.61 -1.38 -4.85
CA LEU A 121 24.56 -1.88 -3.48
C LEU A 121 24.18 -3.36 -3.43
N LEU A 122 23.24 -3.79 -4.28
CA LEU A 122 22.82 -5.19 -4.36
C LEU A 122 23.90 -6.13 -4.97
N GLU A 123 24.99 -5.60 -5.52
CA GLU A 123 26.12 -6.38 -6.02
C GLU A 123 27.16 -6.69 -4.94
N ASP A 124 27.14 -5.96 -3.81
CA ASP A 124 28.05 -6.20 -2.69
C ASP A 124 27.66 -7.52 -1.99
N PRO A 125 28.52 -8.56 -2.02
CA PRO A 125 28.21 -9.86 -1.42
C PRO A 125 28.08 -9.82 0.11
N ASP A 126 28.57 -8.75 0.76
CA ASP A 126 28.46 -8.54 2.20
C ASP A 126 27.13 -7.88 2.60
N VAL A 127 26.28 -7.51 1.63
CA VAL A 127 24.99 -6.87 1.86
C VAL A 127 23.88 -7.92 1.92
N VAL A 128 23.21 -7.99 3.07
CA VAL A 128 21.97 -8.75 3.23
C VAL A 128 20.80 -7.89 2.75
N VAL A 129 20.13 -8.34 1.70
CA VAL A 129 18.99 -7.65 1.11
C VAL A 129 17.70 -8.22 1.70
N VAL A 130 16.84 -7.37 2.25
CA VAL A 130 15.60 -7.79 2.92
C VAL A 130 14.39 -7.06 2.35
N ASP A 131 13.41 -7.83 1.89
CA ASP A 131 12.10 -7.31 1.50
C ASP A 131 11.23 -7.16 2.75
N VAL A 132 10.99 -5.93 3.22
CA VAL A 132 10.21 -5.71 4.46
C VAL A 132 8.69 -5.68 4.20
N ARG A 133 8.26 -6.18 3.04
CA ARG A 133 6.85 -6.31 2.70
C ARG A 133 6.24 -7.60 3.26
N ASN A 134 4.92 -7.69 3.24
CA ASN A 134 4.24 -8.91 3.66
C ASN A 134 4.39 -9.99 2.58
N ASP A 135 4.27 -11.25 2.96
CA ASP A 135 4.48 -12.41 2.10
C ASP A 135 3.70 -12.36 0.76
N TYR A 136 2.43 -11.94 0.81
CA TYR A 136 1.58 -11.80 -0.39
C TYR A 136 2.05 -10.70 -1.36
N GLU A 137 2.85 -9.74 -0.88
CA GLU A 137 3.44 -8.70 -1.73
C GLU A 137 4.72 -9.20 -2.39
N VAL A 138 5.49 -10.02 -1.67
CA VAL A 138 6.73 -10.63 -2.14
C VAL A 138 6.44 -11.70 -3.20
N SER A 139 5.35 -12.46 -3.03
CA SER A 139 4.96 -13.53 -3.97
C SER A 139 4.63 -13.05 -5.39
N MET A 140 4.36 -11.76 -5.59
CA MET A 140 4.11 -11.21 -6.93
C MET A 140 5.36 -10.65 -7.61
N GLY A 141 6.40 -10.39 -6.85
CA GLY A 141 7.64 -9.82 -7.37
C GLY A 141 8.51 -9.26 -6.26
N THR A 142 9.82 -9.31 -6.43
CA THR A 142 10.83 -8.84 -5.46
C THR A 142 12.16 -8.55 -6.17
N PHE A 143 13.15 -8.03 -5.46
CA PHE A 143 14.51 -7.93 -5.98
C PHE A 143 15.21 -9.29 -5.93
N ALA A 144 15.92 -9.66 -6.99
CA ALA A 144 16.66 -10.91 -7.07
C ALA A 144 17.63 -11.07 -5.88
N GLY A 145 17.52 -12.19 -5.15
CA GLY A 145 18.34 -12.49 -3.98
C GLY A 145 17.87 -11.87 -2.66
N ALA A 146 16.76 -11.12 -2.65
CA ALA A 146 16.20 -10.59 -1.41
C ALA A 146 15.62 -11.70 -0.50
N ILE A 147 15.87 -11.59 0.80
CA ILE A 147 15.26 -12.44 1.80
C ILE A 147 13.80 -12.02 1.98
N ASN A 148 12.89 -12.99 1.88
CA ASN A 148 11.49 -12.86 2.25
C ASN A 148 11.28 -13.24 3.73
N PRO A 149 10.92 -12.30 4.62
CA PRO A 149 10.61 -12.58 6.02
C PRO A 149 9.39 -13.49 6.23
N LYS A 150 8.56 -13.68 5.19
CA LYS A 150 7.27 -14.41 5.23
C LYS A 150 6.29 -13.89 6.28
N THR A 151 6.38 -12.58 6.56
CA THR A 151 5.49 -11.91 7.52
C THR A 151 4.09 -11.75 6.93
N LYS A 152 3.06 -11.99 7.75
CA LYS A 152 1.67 -11.69 7.37
C LYS A 152 1.34 -10.22 7.61
N SER A 153 2.04 -9.61 8.56
CA SER A 153 1.92 -8.20 8.92
C SER A 153 3.28 -7.59 9.25
N PHE A 154 3.45 -6.31 8.94
CA PHE A 154 4.71 -5.59 9.20
C PHE A 154 5.10 -5.57 10.69
N SER A 155 4.14 -5.70 11.61
CA SER A 155 4.40 -5.83 13.04
C SER A 155 5.10 -7.14 13.46
N GLU A 156 5.20 -8.13 12.57
CA GLU A 156 5.96 -9.38 12.81
C GLU A 156 7.45 -9.20 12.48
N LEU A 157 7.84 -8.13 11.76
CA LEU A 157 9.23 -7.90 11.37
C LEU A 157 10.20 -7.89 12.57
N PRO A 158 9.90 -7.23 13.72
CA PRO A 158 10.82 -7.22 14.85
C PRO A 158 11.15 -8.60 15.40
N GLU A 159 10.17 -9.50 15.45
CA GLU A 159 10.37 -10.88 15.87
C GLU A 159 11.23 -11.65 14.86
N TRP A 160 10.93 -11.49 13.57
CA TRP A 160 11.70 -12.12 12.50
C TRP A 160 13.18 -11.70 12.54
N VAL A 161 13.47 -10.40 12.72
CA VAL A 161 14.85 -9.88 12.80
C VAL A 161 15.65 -10.54 13.93
N GLN A 162 15.01 -10.85 15.07
CA GLN A 162 15.69 -11.51 16.20
C GLN A 162 16.03 -12.97 15.91
N GLN A 163 15.28 -13.62 15.02
CA GLN A 163 15.42 -15.04 14.70
C GLN A 163 16.32 -15.27 13.48
N GLU A 164 16.39 -14.30 12.57
CA GLU A 164 17.09 -14.45 11.30
C GLU A 164 18.60 -14.63 11.47
N THR A 165 19.08 -15.80 11.05
CA THR A 165 20.49 -16.19 11.10
C THR A 165 21.39 -15.26 10.31
N ALA A 166 20.94 -14.81 9.13
CA ALA A 166 21.71 -13.90 8.28
C ALA A 166 21.95 -12.54 8.95
N LEU A 167 21.20 -12.18 9.99
CA LEU A 167 21.27 -10.90 10.67
C LEU A 167 22.01 -10.94 12.02
N ARG A 168 22.43 -12.12 12.50
CA ARG A 168 23.00 -12.31 13.85
C ARG A 168 24.25 -11.45 14.12
N ASP A 169 25.15 -11.38 13.14
CA ASP A 169 26.41 -10.63 13.26
C ASP A 169 26.27 -9.17 12.81
N LYS A 170 25.02 -8.70 12.66
CA LYS A 170 24.66 -7.34 12.27
C LYS A 170 25.41 -6.85 11.02
N PRO A 171 25.30 -7.58 9.90
CA PRO A 171 25.99 -7.23 8.66
C PRO A 171 25.45 -5.92 8.07
N LYS A 172 25.94 -5.55 6.89
CA LYS A 172 25.29 -4.53 6.07
C LYS A 172 23.91 -5.04 5.67
N VAL A 173 22.87 -4.23 5.88
CA VAL A 173 21.50 -4.61 5.53
C VAL A 173 20.89 -3.57 4.60
N ALA A 174 20.41 -4.00 3.44
CA ALA A 174 19.67 -3.18 2.50
C ALA A 174 18.18 -3.56 2.53
N MET A 175 17.31 -2.63 2.91
CA MET A 175 15.88 -2.86 3.04
C MET A 175 15.07 -2.07 2.03
N PHE A 176 14.00 -2.66 1.52
CA PHE A 176 13.09 -1.98 0.60
C PHE A 176 11.64 -2.39 0.84
N CYS A 177 10.74 -1.52 0.42
CA CYS A 177 9.30 -1.78 0.36
C CYS A 177 8.68 -0.95 -0.77
N THR A 178 7.36 -1.05 -0.97
CA THR A 178 6.65 -0.37 -2.07
C THR A 178 6.97 1.12 -2.16
N GLY A 179 6.73 1.87 -1.09
CA GLY A 179 6.82 3.32 -1.09
C GLY A 179 7.86 3.92 -0.16
N GLY A 180 8.67 3.12 0.54
CA GLY A 180 9.69 3.59 1.47
C GLY A 180 9.25 3.67 2.95
N ILE A 181 7.98 3.96 3.23
CA ILE A 181 7.51 4.23 4.62
C ILE A 181 7.81 3.12 5.65
N ARG A 182 7.74 1.83 5.27
CA ARG A 182 8.11 0.72 6.18
C ARG A 182 9.61 0.74 6.49
N CYS A 183 10.42 1.08 5.51
CA CYS A 183 11.86 1.17 5.66
C CYS A 183 12.28 2.30 6.59
N GLU A 184 11.51 3.38 6.69
CA GLU A 184 11.73 4.43 7.69
C GLU A 184 11.75 3.85 9.11
N LYS A 185 10.77 3.00 9.44
CA LYS A 185 10.69 2.34 10.74
C LYS A 185 11.65 1.17 10.88
N SER A 186 11.76 0.31 9.87
CA SER A 186 12.60 -0.89 9.98
C SER A 186 14.08 -0.54 10.06
N THR A 187 14.55 0.47 9.32
CA THR A 187 15.95 0.90 9.42
C THR A 187 16.27 1.49 10.79
N ALA A 188 15.36 2.32 11.32
CA ALA A 188 15.47 2.85 12.67
C ALA A 188 15.47 1.76 13.74
N PHE A 189 14.63 0.73 13.57
CA PHE A 189 14.65 -0.44 14.43
C PHE A 189 15.99 -1.17 14.38
N LEU A 190 16.52 -1.51 13.20
CA LEU A 190 17.82 -2.21 13.10
C LEU A 190 18.94 -1.37 13.72
N ARG A 191 18.95 -0.05 13.50
CA ARG A 191 19.93 0.84 14.14
C ARG A 191 19.82 0.82 15.67
N SER A 192 18.61 0.79 16.23
CA SER A 192 18.42 0.66 17.69
C SER A 192 18.87 -0.70 18.23
N GLN A 193 18.85 -1.74 17.39
CA GLN A 193 19.44 -3.06 17.70
C GLN A 193 20.97 -3.11 17.51
N GLY A 194 21.61 -1.99 17.15
CA GLY A 194 23.06 -1.84 17.05
C GLY A 194 23.67 -2.18 15.69
N PHE A 195 22.86 -2.32 14.64
CA PHE A 195 23.36 -2.41 13.26
C PHE A 195 23.97 -1.07 12.86
N GLN A 196 25.19 -1.09 12.33
CA GLN A 196 25.92 0.11 11.95
C GLN A 196 25.60 0.55 10.51
N GLU A 197 25.46 -0.41 9.61
CA GLU A 197 25.31 -0.20 8.18
C GLU A 197 23.94 -0.66 7.69
N VAL A 198 22.94 0.20 7.92
CA VAL A 198 21.56 -0.06 7.49
C VAL A 198 21.19 0.91 6.39
N TYR A 199 20.81 0.37 5.24
CA TYR A 199 20.45 1.09 4.02
C TYR A 199 18.97 0.88 3.71
N HIS A 200 18.34 1.86 3.08
CA HIS A 200 17.04 1.65 2.46
C HIS A 200 16.89 2.38 1.12
N LEU A 201 16.09 1.78 0.25
CA LEU A 201 15.78 2.34 -1.07
C LEU A 201 14.95 3.63 -0.92
N GLU A 202 15.55 4.76 -1.26
CA GLU A 202 14.90 6.06 -1.26
C GLU A 202 13.72 6.05 -2.23
N GLY A 203 12.55 6.40 -1.72
CA GLY A 203 11.32 6.36 -2.51
C GLY A 203 10.72 4.96 -2.72
N GLY A 204 11.41 3.90 -2.32
CA GLY A 204 10.95 2.50 -2.44
C GLY A 204 10.88 1.99 -3.88
N ILE A 205 10.30 0.81 -4.05
CA ILE A 205 10.18 0.12 -5.35
C ILE A 205 9.51 1.00 -6.40
N LEU A 206 8.50 1.79 -6.02
CA LEU A 206 7.82 2.68 -6.97
C LEU A 206 8.78 3.71 -7.57
N LYS A 207 9.69 4.28 -6.78
CA LYS A 207 10.66 5.24 -7.32
C LYS A 207 11.69 4.54 -8.21
N TYR A 208 12.08 3.33 -7.86
CA TYR A 208 12.96 2.51 -8.66
C TYR A 208 12.36 2.17 -10.03
N LEU A 209 11.12 1.68 -10.08
CA LEU A 209 10.42 1.34 -11.33
C LEU A 209 10.12 2.57 -12.21
N GLU A 210 10.12 3.78 -11.64
CA GLU A 210 9.95 5.04 -12.37
C GLU A 210 11.25 5.54 -13.00
N THR A 211 12.41 5.25 -12.39
CA THR A 211 13.68 5.92 -12.71
C THR A 211 14.75 5.02 -13.30
N VAL A 212 14.78 3.75 -12.90
CA VAL A 212 15.76 2.77 -13.39
C VAL A 212 15.21 2.13 -14.68
N PRO A 213 15.97 2.15 -15.79
CA PRO A 213 15.56 1.50 -17.03
C PRO A 213 15.30 0.01 -16.83
N GLU A 214 14.25 -0.53 -17.46
CA GLU A 214 13.88 -1.94 -17.35
C GLU A 214 15.02 -2.89 -17.75
N ALA A 215 15.84 -2.52 -18.73
CA ALA A 215 16.99 -3.30 -19.18
C ALA A 215 18.11 -3.43 -18.12
N GLU A 216 18.16 -2.52 -17.14
CA GLU A 216 19.11 -2.51 -16.03
C GLU A 216 18.46 -2.96 -14.72
N SER A 217 17.17 -3.28 -14.76
CA SER A 217 16.37 -3.57 -13.58
C SER A 217 16.75 -4.91 -12.97
N ARG A 218 16.87 -4.94 -11.64
CA ARG A 218 17.00 -6.15 -10.83
C ARG A 218 15.68 -6.57 -10.18
N TRP A 219 14.60 -5.89 -10.52
CA TRP A 219 13.26 -6.20 -10.05
C TRP A 219 12.65 -7.31 -10.89
N GLU A 220 12.12 -8.34 -10.24
CA GLU A 220 11.45 -9.47 -10.88
C GLU A 220 9.96 -9.46 -10.53
N GLY A 221 9.08 -9.66 -11.51
CA GLY A 221 7.62 -9.70 -11.30
C GLY A 221 6.97 -8.31 -11.21
N GLU A 222 5.85 -8.21 -10.48
CA GLU A 222 5.02 -7.01 -10.38
C GLU A 222 5.00 -6.45 -8.94
N CYS A 223 4.96 -5.13 -8.78
CA CYS A 223 4.99 -4.48 -7.47
C CYS A 223 3.58 -4.25 -6.92
N PHE A 224 3.25 -4.84 -5.76
CA PHE A 224 1.95 -4.64 -5.11
C PHE A 224 1.67 -3.17 -4.80
N VAL A 225 0.43 -2.72 -5.08
CA VAL A 225 -0.11 -1.44 -4.63
C VAL A 225 -1.46 -1.60 -3.94
N PHE A 226 -1.72 -0.77 -2.93
CA PHE A 226 -2.85 -0.89 -1.99
C PHE A 226 -4.16 -0.28 -2.54
N ASP A 227 -4.45 -0.52 -3.81
CA ASP A 227 -5.62 0.00 -4.51
C ASP A 227 -6.13 -0.98 -5.59
N GLU A 228 -7.14 -0.59 -6.35
CA GLU A 228 -7.77 -1.51 -7.32
C GLU A 228 -6.92 -1.81 -8.57
N ARG A 229 -5.75 -1.16 -8.73
CA ARG A 229 -4.75 -1.60 -9.72
C ARG A 229 -4.04 -2.87 -9.29
N VAL A 230 -4.00 -3.16 -7.99
CA VAL A 230 -3.39 -4.34 -7.36
C VAL A 230 -1.88 -4.40 -7.47
N SER A 231 -1.34 -4.11 -8.64
CA SER A 231 0.07 -4.19 -8.97
C SER A 231 0.45 -3.15 -10.02
N VAL A 232 1.74 -2.83 -10.08
CA VAL A 232 2.34 -2.01 -11.13
C VAL A 232 3.66 -2.62 -11.61
N VAL A 233 4.02 -2.33 -12.85
CA VAL A 233 5.29 -2.70 -13.49
C VAL A 233 6.15 -1.46 -13.76
N HIS A 234 7.23 -1.59 -14.55
CA HIS A 234 8.03 -0.45 -15.01
C HIS A 234 7.17 0.68 -15.61
N ASP A 235 7.64 1.92 -15.47
CA ASP A 235 6.89 3.15 -15.76
C ASP A 235 5.62 3.33 -14.90
N LEU A 236 5.47 2.55 -13.83
CA LEU A 236 4.31 2.56 -12.94
C LEU A 236 2.98 2.27 -13.66
N LYS A 237 3.05 1.53 -14.77
CA LYS A 237 1.89 1.05 -15.51
C LYS A 237 1.15 -0.01 -14.68
N PRO A 238 -0.19 -0.08 -14.74
CA PRO A 238 -0.94 -1.15 -14.11
C PRO A 238 -0.45 -2.53 -14.54
N GLY A 239 -0.31 -3.43 -13.56
CA GLY A 239 0.04 -4.83 -13.78
C GLY A 239 -1.17 -5.71 -14.12
N ASN A 240 -0.98 -7.03 -14.07
CA ASN A 240 -1.96 -8.04 -14.47
C ASN A 240 -2.65 -8.74 -13.29
N TYR A 241 -2.20 -8.50 -12.05
CA TYR A 241 -2.85 -9.08 -10.89
C TYR A 241 -4.23 -8.48 -10.63
N GLU A 242 -5.15 -9.31 -10.15
CA GLU A 242 -6.44 -8.90 -9.60
C GLU A 242 -6.55 -9.24 -8.12
N LEU A 243 -7.48 -8.63 -7.39
CA LEU A 243 -7.77 -9.04 -6.02
C LEU A 243 -8.88 -10.08 -6.03
N CYS A 244 -8.62 -11.25 -5.44
CA CYS A 244 -9.66 -12.21 -5.14
C CYS A 244 -10.76 -11.51 -4.34
N ARG A 245 -11.98 -11.49 -4.87
CA ARG A 245 -13.11 -10.81 -4.21
C ARG A 245 -13.58 -11.55 -2.95
N GLY A 246 -13.13 -12.79 -2.73
CA GLY A 246 -13.41 -13.58 -1.52
C GLY A 246 -12.47 -13.31 -0.34
N CYS A 247 -11.16 -13.22 -0.57
CA CYS A 247 -10.14 -13.07 0.49
C CYS A 247 -9.25 -11.82 0.37
N ARG A 248 -9.32 -11.08 -0.74
CA ARG A 248 -8.42 -9.96 -1.08
C ARG A 248 -6.96 -10.35 -1.26
N HIS A 249 -6.63 -11.63 -1.42
CA HIS A 249 -5.32 -12.04 -1.90
C HIS A 249 -5.17 -11.63 -3.38
N PRO A 250 -4.01 -11.12 -3.81
CA PRO A 250 -3.73 -10.93 -5.24
C PRO A 250 -3.76 -12.27 -5.97
N ILE A 251 -4.27 -12.29 -7.20
CA ILE A 251 -4.38 -13.50 -8.02
C ILE A 251 -3.92 -13.19 -9.44
N SER A 252 -3.10 -14.08 -9.99
CA SER A 252 -2.60 -14.07 -11.36
C SER A 252 -3.62 -14.67 -12.34
N GLU A 253 -3.32 -14.68 -13.63
CA GLU A 253 -4.10 -15.44 -14.63
C GLU A 253 -4.02 -16.95 -14.39
N GLU A 254 -2.89 -17.46 -13.90
CA GLU A 254 -2.74 -18.87 -13.54
C GLU A 254 -3.66 -19.24 -12.36
N ASP A 255 -3.73 -18.39 -11.34
CA ASP A 255 -4.64 -18.58 -10.21
C ASP A 255 -6.11 -18.57 -10.65
N LYS A 256 -6.43 -17.74 -11.65
CA LYS A 256 -7.78 -17.65 -12.25
C LYS A 256 -8.14 -18.89 -13.09
N ALA A 257 -7.14 -19.59 -13.63
CA ALA A 257 -7.33 -20.83 -14.41
C ALA A 257 -7.52 -22.08 -13.52
N SER A 258 -7.21 -21.99 -12.22
CA SER A 258 -7.39 -23.09 -11.29
C SER A 258 -8.86 -23.47 -11.08
N GLU A 259 -9.13 -24.77 -10.86
CA GLU A 259 -10.46 -25.28 -10.49
C GLU A 259 -11.00 -24.69 -9.16
N PHE A 260 -10.12 -24.19 -8.31
CA PHE A 260 -10.47 -23.58 -7.03
C PHE A 260 -10.90 -22.11 -7.15
N PHE A 261 -10.75 -21.52 -8.35
CA PHE A 261 -11.18 -20.16 -8.61
C PHE A 261 -12.67 -20.09 -8.93
N VAL A 262 -13.38 -19.31 -8.13
CA VAL A 262 -14.77 -18.95 -8.39
C VAL A 262 -14.88 -17.44 -8.22
N LEU A 263 -15.15 -16.74 -9.34
CA LEU A 263 -15.25 -15.29 -9.36
C LEU A 263 -16.19 -14.80 -8.26
N GLY A 264 -15.75 -13.83 -7.47
CA GLY A 264 -16.53 -13.30 -6.36
C GLY A 264 -16.36 -14.04 -5.02
N VAL A 265 -15.92 -15.30 -5.04
CA VAL A 265 -16.08 -16.25 -3.92
C VAL A 265 -14.76 -16.81 -3.39
N SER A 266 -13.94 -17.41 -4.26
CA SER A 266 -12.72 -18.12 -3.87
C SER A 266 -11.62 -18.05 -4.92
N CYS A 267 -10.41 -18.39 -4.48
CA CYS A 267 -9.22 -18.62 -5.30
C CYS A 267 -8.42 -19.76 -4.65
N PRO A 268 -7.34 -20.26 -5.29
CA PRO A 268 -6.52 -21.36 -4.76
C PRO A 268 -6.10 -21.15 -3.30
N HIS A 269 -5.71 -19.93 -2.93
CA HIS A 269 -5.25 -19.59 -1.58
C HIS A 269 -6.32 -19.59 -0.49
N CYS A 270 -7.61 -19.67 -0.84
CA CYS A 270 -8.68 -19.45 0.13
C CYS A 270 -9.94 -20.29 -0.07
N HIS A 271 -9.93 -21.26 -0.98
CA HIS A 271 -11.10 -22.08 -1.29
C HIS A 271 -11.55 -22.93 -0.09
N ASP A 272 -10.59 -23.48 0.67
CA ASP A 272 -10.83 -24.25 1.89
C ASP A 272 -10.96 -23.40 3.16
N SER A 273 -10.67 -22.11 3.08
CA SER A 273 -10.61 -21.25 4.26
C SER A 273 -11.97 -20.70 4.71
N LYS A 274 -13.08 -21.10 4.05
CA LYS A 274 -14.40 -20.47 4.23
C LYS A 274 -15.48 -21.48 4.51
N THR A 275 -16.35 -21.14 5.47
CA THR A 275 -17.58 -21.86 5.76
C THR A 275 -18.59 -21.72 4.61
N GLU A 276 -19.51 -22.67 4.53
CA GLU A 276 -20.54 -22.69 3.48
C GLU A 276 -21.43 -21.44 3.51
N ALA A 277 -21.85 -21.00 4.71
CA ALA A 277 -22.61 -19.75 4.87
C ALA A 277 -21.86 -18.53 4.31
N LYS A 278 -20.54 -18.48 4.47
CA LYS A 278 -19.71 -17.39 3.93
C LYS A 278 -19.57 -17.50 2.41
N LYS A 279 -19.48 -18.70 1.85
CA LYS A 279 -19.48 -18.93 0.40
C LYS A 279 -20.80 -18.44 -0.23
N GLN A 280 -21.94 -18.77 0.38
CA GLN A 280 -23.26 -18.32 -0.09
C GLN A 280 -23.42 -16.79 -0.04
N ALA A 281 -22.98 -16.14 1.03
CA ALA A 281 -23.01 -14.68 1.12
C ALA A 281 -22.14 -13.99 0.04
N LEU A 282 -20.99 -14.59 -0.30
CA LEU A 282 -20.11 -14.09 -1.35
C LEU A 282 -20.69 -14.29 -2.76
N LEU A 283 -21.33 -15.44 -3.00
CA LEU A 283 -22.07 -15.74 -4.23
C LEU A 283 -23.19 -14.71 -4.45
N GLU A 284 -24.00 -14.45 -3.42
CA GLU A 284 -25.09 -13.48 -3.51
C GLU A 284 -24.55 -12.08 -3.81
N ARG A 285 -23.46 -11.65 -3.14
CA ARG A 285 -22.82 -10.36 -3.44
C ARG A 285 -22.33 -10.31 -4.89
N GLN A 286 -21.74 -11.38 -5.40
CA GLN A 286 -21.28 -11.46 -6.79
C GLN A 286 -22.47 -11.36 -7.77
N HIS A 287 -23.56 -12.04 -7.47
CA HIS A 287 -24.80 -11.97 -8.25
C HIS A 287 -25.35 -10.54 -8.31
N GLN A 288 -25.37 -9.81 -7.19
CA GLN A 288 -25.79 -8.41 -7.13
C GLN A 288 -24.88 -7.48 -7.94
N ILE A 289 -23.56 -7.74 -7.96
CA ILE A 289 -22.61 -7.00 -8.80
C ILE A 289 -22.93 -7.21 -10.28
N GLU A 290 -23.22 -8.44 -10.71
CA GLU A 290 -23.56 -8.76 -12.10
C GLU A 290 -24.90 -8.18 -12.53
N LEU A 291 -25.89 -8.16 -11.63
CA LEU A 291 -27.16 -7.49 -11.85
C LEU A 291 -26.97 -5.99 -12.06
N ALA A 292 -26.18 -5.32 -11.21
CA ALA A 292 -25.90 -3.89 -11.35
C ALA A 292 -25.15 -3.58 -12.65
N LYS A 293 -24.15 -4.39 -13.02
CA LYS A 293 -23.45 -4.26 -14.30
C LYS A 293 -24.40 -4.33 -15.50
N ARG A 294 -25.35 -5.28 -15.49
CA ARG A 294 -26.37 -5.39 -16.54
C ARG A 294 -27.29 -4.17 -16.63
N ARG A 295 -27.46 -3.44 -15.53
CA ARG A 295 -28.24 -2.19 -15.46
C ARG A 295 -27.41 -0.93 -15.70
N ASN A 296 -26.11 -1.04 -15.96
CA ASN A 296 -25.16 0.07 -15.95
C ASN A 296 -25.16 0.90 -14.65
N GLU A 297 -25.46 0.23 -13.51
CA GLU A 297 -25.46 0.82 -12.18
C GLU A 297 -24.15 0.51 -11.44
N VAL A 298 -23.73 1.40 -10.54
CA VAL A 298 -22.61 1.15 -9.64
C VAL A 298 -23.10 0.34 -8.44
N HIS A 299 -22.44 -0.79 -8.17
CA HIS A 299 -22.66 -1.56 -6.94
C HIS A 299 -21.55 -1.34 -5.91
N MET A 300 -20.28 -1.49 -6.32
CA MET A 300 -19.16 -1.35 -5.39
C MET A 300 -18.88 0.12 -5.08
N GLY A 301 -19.05 0.47 -3.81
CA GLY A 301 -18.83 1.84 -3.31
C GLY A 301 -19.91 2.84 -3.71
N ALA A 302 -21.09 2.36 -4.16
CA ALA A 302 -22.27 3.19 -4.28
C ALA A 302 -22.66 3.74 -2.90
N CYS A 303 -22.92 5.05 -2.84
CA CYS A 303 -23.66 5.63 -1.73
C CYS A 303 -25.14 5.52 -2.11
N TYR A 304 -25.86 4.62 -1.46
CA TYR A 304 -27.32 4.65 -1.52
C TYR A 304 -27.77 5.63 -0.45
N ASP A 305 -28.53 6.65 -0.84
CA ASP A 305 -29.27 7.45 0.13
C ASP A 305 -30.12 6.49 0.96
N ALA A 306 -30.10 6.66 2.28
CA ALA A 306 -30.97 5.88 3.14
C ALA A 306 -32.40 6.14 2.66
N LYS A 307 -33.06 5.12 2.08
CA LYS A 307 -34.48 5.21 1.78
C LYS A 307 -35.17 5.65 3.07
N GLU A 308 -35.88 6.77 3.01
CA GLU A 308 -36.83 7.13 4.06
C GLU A 308 -37.65 5.88 4.32
N LYS A 309 -37.53 5.33 5.53
CA LYS A 309 -38.45 4.32 5.98
C LYS A 309 -39.79 5.02 5.98
N SER A 310 -40.65 4.71 5.00
CA SER A 310 -42.06 5.05 5.09
C SER A 310 -42.53 4.49 6.43
N ASP A 311 -42.98 5.36 7.32
CA ASP A 311 -43.59 4.99 8.59
C ASP A 311 -44.72 3.99 8.28
N GLY A 312 -44.40 2.72 8.47
CA GLY A 312 -45.36 1.63 8.40
C GLY A 312 -46.28 1.82 9.59
N ALA A 313 -47.50 2.27 9.30
CA ALA A 313 -48.60 2.35 10.24
C ALA A 313 -48.68 1.04 11.04
N ILE A 314 -48.73 1.21 12.36
CA ILE A 314 -49.20 0.20 13.29
C ILE A 314 -50.68 0.01 12.99
N ASP A 315 -51.07 -1.22 12.65
CA ASP A 315 -52.37 -1.79 13.00
C ASP A 315 -52.12 -3.23 13.50
#